data_AF-A0A1I1SMH7-F1
#
_entry.id   AF-A0A1I1SMH7-F1
#
_cell.length_a   1.000
_cell.length_b   1.000
_cell.length_c   1.000
_cell.angle_alpha   90.00
_cell.angle_beta   90.00
_cell.angle_gamma   90.00
#
_symmetry.space_group_name_H-M   'P 1'
#
loop_
_entity.id
_entity.type
_entity.pdbx_description
1 polymer ?
#
loop_
_entity_poly.entity_id
_entity_poly.type
_entity_poly.pdbx_seq_one_letter_code
_entity_poly.pdbx_strand_id
1 'polypeptide(L)'
;MVHGGPYPVDVDVRALAPDRGFAIVPPDNHQYFGYQVPGAGEVNGDGLADLLAGNGADSPTVDGVRRDNSGQVFVIHGRTATTVVDADRLPAGAGARIVGGPFLDGYHTGSSLDGGRDVTGDGRTDLVIGSALLPGDPTADVGGLDVLTLAPAAPAGP
;
A
#
# COMPACT_ATOMS: atom_id res chain seq x y z
N MET A 1 1.35 -9.79 -9.22
CA MET A 1 2.68 -10.40 -9.04
C MET A 1 2.81 -11.58 -9.98
N VAL A 2 3.98 -11.82 -10.59
CA VAL A 2 4.23 -13.04 -11.38
C VAL A 2 5.22 -13.92 -10.59
N HIS A 3 4.88 -15.18 -10.34
CA HIS A 3 5.75 -16.10 -9.60
C HIS A 3 6.96 -16.53 -10.45
N GLY A 4 8.17 -16.43 -9.89
CA GLY A 4 9.44 -16.66 -10.60
C GLY A 4 9.55 -18.01 -11.31
N GLY A 5 10.11 -18.00 -12.52
CA GLY A 5 10.43 -19.16 -13.35
C GLY A 5 10.97 -18.73 -14.73
N PRO A 6 11.52 -19.64 -15.55
CA PRO A 6 11.93 -19.29 -16.91
C PRO A 6 10.69 -18.86 -17.72
N TYR A 7 10.70 -17.64 -18.24
CA TYR A 7 9.66 -17.11 -19.13
C TYR A 7 10.18 -17.20 -20.57
N PRO A 8 9.79 -18.23 -21.34
CA PRO A 8 10.26 -18.37 -22.73
C PRO A 8 9.59 -17.38 -23.70
N VAL A 9 8.62 -16.58 -23.24
CA VAL A 9 7.85 -15.60 -24.00
C VAL A 9 7.40 -14.44 -23.11
N ASP A 10 6.94 -13.34 -23.72
CA ASP A 10 6.29 -12.21 -23.03
C ASP A 10 5.10 -12.67 -22.18
N VAL A 11 4.92 -12.05 -21.01
CA VAL A 11 3.84 -12.36 -20.07
C VAL A 11 2.77 -11.27 -20.11
N ASP A 12 1.56 -11.61 -20.55
CA ASP A 12 0.40 -10.73 -20.42
C ASP A 12 -0.14 -10.77 -18.98
N VAL A 13 0.12 -9.69 -18.24
CA VAL A 13 -0.34 -9.53 -16.85
C VAL A 13 -1.87 -9.46 -16.71
N ARG A 14 -2.61 -9.21 -17.79
CA ARG A 14 -4.09 -9.24 -17.82
C ARG A 14 -4.66 -10.61 -18.14
N ALA A 15 -3.83 -11.55 -18.56
CA ALA A 15 -4.21 -12.93 -18.91
C ALA A 15 -3.31 -13.96 -18.18
N LEU A 16 -2.93 -13.68 -16.93
CA LEU A 16 -2.16 -14.61 -16.11
C LEU A 16 -2.96 -15.89 -15.88
N ALA A 17 -2.35 -17.03 -16.16
CA ALA A 17 -2.91 -18.30 -15.73
C ALA A 17 -2.99 -18.36 -14.18
N PRO A 18 -3.98 -19.05 -13.59
CA PRO A 18 -4.22 -19.05 -12.14
C PRO A 18 -3.11 -19.66 -11.29
N ASP A 19 -2.02 -20.15 -11.87
CA ASP A 19 -0.82 -20.64 -11.18
C ASP A 19 0.35 -19.65 -11.27
N ARG A 20 0.20 -18.58 -12.04
CA ARG A 20 1.28 -17.62 -12.34
C ARG A 20 1.25 -16.37 -11.48
N GLY A 21 0.21 -16.20 -10.65
CA GLY A 21 0.10 -15.13 -9.65
C GLY A 21 -1.30 -14.52 -9.60
N PHE A 22 -1.40 -13.30 -9.06
CA PHE A 22 -2.66 -12.57 -8.92
C PHE A 22 -2.51 -11.12 -9.42
N ALA A 23 -3.64 -10.57 -9.86
CA ALA A 23 -3.79 -9.15 -10.15
C ALA A 23 -4.29 -8.40 -8.92
N ILE A 24 -3.87 -7.14 -8.80
CA ILE A 24 -4.39 -6.18 -7.83
C ILE A 24 -5.09 -5.11 -8.67
N VAL A 25 -6.38 -4.94 -8.47
CA VAL A 25 -7.15 -3.91 -9.18
C VAL A 25 -7.31 -2.68 -8.28
N PRO A 26 -7.10 -1.48 -8.84
CA PRO A 26 -7.21 -0.24 -8.09
C PRO A 26 -8.68 0.06 -7.72
N PRO A 27 -8.91 0.96 -6.77
CA PRO A 27 -10.24 1.56 -6.61
C PRO A 27 -10.68 2.29 -7.87
N ASP A 28 -11.99 2.26 -8.16
CA ASP A 28 -12.57 2.93 -9.32
C ASP A 28 -12.18 4.42 -9.32
N ASN A 29 -11.76 4.92 -10.50
CA ASN A 29 -11.35 6.30 -10.77
C ASN A 29 -9.95 6.72 -10.28
N HIS A 30 -9.12 5.78 -9.84
CA HIS A 30 -7.75 6.08 -9.41
C HIS A 30 -6.76 6.02 -10.58
N GLN A 31 -6.30 7.20 -11.00
CA GLN A 31 -5.41 7.34 -12.17
C GLN A 31 -3.96 6.93 -11.89
N TYR A 32 -3.54 6.86 -10.61
CA TYR A 32 -2.14 6.65 -10.27
C TYR A 32 -1.84 5.48 -9.33
N PHE A 33 -2.80 4.58 -9.14
CA PHE A 33 -2.54 3.35 -8.39
C PHE A 33 -1.39 2.56 -9.02
N GLY A 34 -0.46 2.10 -8.19
CA GLY A 34 0.73 1.38 -8.65
C GLY A 34 1.84 2.28 -9.20
N TYR A 35 1.77 3.60 -9.00
CA TYR A 35 2.87 4.52 -9.36
C TYR A 35 4.15 4.26 -8.54
N GLN A 36 3.99 3.96 -7.24
CA GLN A 36 5.07 3.49 -6.37
C GLN A 36 4.69 2.13 -5.78
N VAL A 37 5.59 1.14 -5.92
CA VAL A 37 5.36 -0.24 -5.47
C VAL A 37 6.60 -0.87 -4.82
N PRO A 38 7.12 -0.36 -3.70
CA PRO A 38 8.24 -1.01 -3.01
C PRO A 38 7.80 -2.29 -2.32
N GLY A 39 8.75 -3.21 -2.14
CA GLY A 39 8.56 -4.37 -1.27
C GLY A 39 8.41 -3.93 0.18
N ALA A 40 7.40 -4.45 0.86
CA ALA A 40 7.10 -4.11 2.25
C ALA A 40 7.74 -5.09 3.25
N GLY A 41 8.32 -6.20 2.78
CA GLY A 41 8.78 -7.32 3.61
C GLY A 41 7.61 -8.05 4.27
N GLU A 42 7.87 -8.90 5.27
CA GLU A 42 6.82 -9.60 6.01
C GLU A 42 6.28 -8.69 7.11
N VAL A 43 5.09 -8.11 6.92
CA VAL A 43 4.46 -7.19 7.89
C VAL A 43 3.40 -7.89 8.73
N ASN A 44 2.77 -8.94 8.21
CA ASN A 44 1.65 -9.61 8.88
C ASN A 44 2.06 -10.91 9.60
N GLY A 45 3.29 -11.39 9.42
CA GLY A 45 3.80 -12.59 10.09
C GLY A 45 3.37 -13.92 9.46
N ASP A 46 2.96 -13.95 8.19
CA ASP A 46 2.51 -15.17 7.50
C ASP A 46 3.59 -15.91 6.71
N GLY A 47 4.85 -15.44 6.77
CA GLY A 47 5.99 -15.97 6.05
C GLY A 47 6.08 -15.55 4.57
N LEU A 48 5.22 -14.65 4.10
CA LEU A 48 5.26 -14.09 2.75
C LEU A 48 5.67 -12.62 2.79
N ALA A 49 6.38 -12.18 1.75
CA ALA A 49 6.68 -10.76 1.58
C ALA A 49 5.45 -10.02 1.04
N ASP A 50 5.16 -8.90 1.67
CA ASP A 50 4.08 -7.98 1.38
C ASP A 50 4.56 -6.82 0.49
N LEU A 51 3.62 -6.02 -0.02
CA LEU A 51 3.88 -4.91 -0.95
C LEU A 51 3.21 -3.64 -0.47
N LEU A 52 3.86 -2.50 -0.71
CA LEU A 52 3.21 -1.20 -0.67
C LEU A 52 2.75 -0.82 -2.08
N ALA A 53 1.64 -0.09 -2.19
CA ALA A 53 1.22 0.55 -3.42
C ALA A 53 0.59 1.91 -3.12
N GLY A 54 0.99 2.98 -3.78
CA GLY A 54 0.39 4.28 -3.51
C GLY A 54 0.88 5.41 -4.40
N ASN A 55 0.26 6.58 -4.22
CA ASN A 55 0.69 7.84 -4.80
C ASN A 55 0.16 9.03 -3.98
N GLY A 56 1.03 9.99 -3.65
CA GLY A 56 0.65 11.25 -3.02
C GLY A 56 -0.32 12.12 -3.84
N ALA A 57 -0.34 11.97 -5.17
CA ALA A 57 -1.27 12.70 -6.04
C ALA A 57 -2.66 12.03 -6.15
N ASP A 58 -2.90 10.90 -5.48
CA ASP A 58 -4.23 10.28 -5.45
C ASP A 58 -5.23 11.18 -4.72
N SER A 59 -6.49 11.13 -5.19
CA SER A 59 -7.61 11.85 -4.59
C SER A 59 -8.68 10.87 -4.07
N PRO A 60 -8.43 10.16 -2.95
CA PRO A 60 -9.33 9.17 -2.41
C PRO A 60 -10.64 9.76 -1.90
N THR A 61 -11.66 8.92 -1.79
CA THR A 61 -12.87 9.23 -1.02
C THR A 61 -12.77 8.59 0.36
N VAL A 62 -12.82 9.42 1.40
CA VAL A 62 -12.78 9.02 2.81
C VAL A 62 -14.06 9.54 3.47
N ASP A 63 -14.82 8.65 4.11
CA ASP A 63 -16.11 8.96 4.76
C ASP A 63 -17.10 9.71 3.86
N GLY A 64 -17.15 9.33 2.58
CA GLY A 64 -18.05 9.92 1.59
C GLY A 64 -17.61 11.27 1.03
N VAL A 65 -16.42 11.76 1.42
CA VAL A 65 -15.87 13.02 0.92
C VAL A 65 -14.61 12.74 0.11
N ARG A 66 -14.60 13.23 -1.14
CA ARG A 66 -13.40 13.23 -1.99
C ARG A 66 -12.39 14.22 -1.42
N ARG A 67 -11.15 13.78 -1.26
CA ARG A 67 -10.02 14.61 -0.85
C ARG A 67 -9.08 14.79 -2.02
N ASP A 68 -8.88 16.01 -2.46
CA ASP A 68 -8.05 16.27 -3.63
C ASP A 68 -6.58 16.22 -3.25
N ASN A 69 -5.82 15.39 -3.95
CA ASN A 69 -4.38 15.22 -3.74
C ASN A 69 -4.03 14.90 -2.28
N SER A 70 -4.90 14.27 -1.50
CA SER A 70 -4.52 13.90 -0.12
C SER A 70 -3.56 12.72 -0.09
N GLY A 71 -3.48 11.96 -1.19
CA GLY A 71 -2.70 10.74 -1.30
C GLY A 71 -3.31 9.57 -0.53
N GLN A 72 -2.90 8.37 -0.91
CA GLN A 72 -3.21 7.13 -0.19
C GLN A 72 -2.17 6.06 -0.51
N VAL A 73 -2.03 5.12 0.43
CA VAL A 73 -1.12 3.99 0.34
C VAL A 73 -1.90 2.73 0.72
N PHE A 74 -1.56 1.61 0.10
CA PHE A 74 -2.08 0.30 0.46
C PHE A 74 -0.90 -0.57 0.86
N VAL A 75 -1.10 -1.31 1.93
CA VAL A 75 -0.32 -2.51 2.25
C VAL A 75 -1.12 -3.67 1.70
N ILE A 76 -0.45 -4.51 0.91
CA ILE A 76 -1.08 -5.65 0.25
C ILE A 76 -0.28 -6.87 0.65
N HIS A 77 -0.94 -7.79 1.37
CA HIS A 77 -0.26 -8.97 1.86
C HIS A 77 0.09 -9.93 0.73
N GLY A 78 1.28 -10.52 0.83
CA GLY A 78 1.72 -11.64 0.02
C GLY A 78 0.72 -12.79 0.13
N ARG A 79 0.52 -13.53 -0.96
CA ARG A 79 -0.42 -14.65 -0.97
C ARG A 79 -0.07 -15.68 -2.02
N THR A 80 -0.39 -16.93 -1.72
CA THR A 80 -0.31 -18.05 -2.68
C THR A 80 -1.58 -18.18 -3.51
N ALA A 81 -2.72 -17.73 -2.98
CA ALA A 81 -3.98 -17.69 -3.71
C ALA A 81 -3.91 -16.68 -4.85
N THR A 82 -4.43 -17.07 -6.01
CA THR A 82 -4.30 -16.34 -7.27
C THR A 82 -5.54 -15.54 -7.67
N THR A 83 -6.54 -15.53 -6.80
CA THR A 83 -7.73 -14.68 -6.96
C THR A 83 -7.34 -13.20 -6.94
N VAL A 84 -8.00 -12.40 -7.78
CA VAL A 84 -7.83 -10.95 -7.84
C VAL A 84 -8.02 -10.32 -6.46
N VAL A 85 -7.16 -9.35 -6.12
CA VAL A 85 -7.30 -8.48 -4.96
C VAL A 85 -7.91 -7.17 -5.41
N ASP A 86 -9.08 -6.83 -4.89
CA ASP A 86 -9.70 -5.52 -5.08
C ASP A 86 -9.24 -4.58 -3.96
N ALA A 87 -8.49 -3.54 -4.31
CA ALA A 87 -7.97 -2.57 -3.35
C ALA A 87 -9.06 -1.62 -2.79
N ASP A 88 -10.20 -1.48 -3.46
CA ASP A 88 -11.36 -0.72 -2.93
C ASP A 88 -12.09 -1.51 -1.84
N ARG A 89 -12.03 -2.84 -1.95
CA ARG A 89 -12.71 -3.78 -1.06
C ARG A 89 -11.75 -4.82 -0.52
N LEU A 90 -10.64 -4.36 0.07
CA LEU A 90 -9.61 -5.25 0.61
C LEU A 90 -10.27 -6.29 1.54
N PRO A 91 -10.23 -7.59 1.17
CA PRO A 91 -10.74 -8.64 2.04
C PRO A 91 -10.03 -8.63 3.39
N ALA A 92 -10.70 -9.10 4.44
CA ALA A 92 -10.07 -9.28 5.74
C ALA A 92 -8.79 -10.13 5.58
N GLY A 93 -7.65 -9.60 6.05
CA GLY A 93 -6.35 -10.26 5.95
C GLY A 93 -5.63 -10.11 4.61
N ALA A 94 -6.19 -9.40 3.62
CA ALA A 94 -5.50 -9.15 2.34
C ALA A 94 -4.59 -7.90 2.36
N GLY A 95 -4.66 -7.10 3.43
CA GLY A 95 -3.91 -5.87 3.55
C GLY A 95 -4.65 -4.79 4.33
N ALA A 96 -4.22 -3.55 4.15
CA ALA A 96 -4.85 -2.37 4.72
C ALA A 96 -4.68 -1.14 3.82
N ARG A 97 -5.63 -0.21 3.89
CA ARG A 97 -5.49 1.13 3.31
C ARG A 97 -4.97 2.09 4.38
N ILE A 98 -3.91 2.82 4.04
CA ILE A 98 -3.29 3.87 4.84
C ILE A 98 -3.58 5.21 4.17
N VAL A 99 -4.11 6.13 4.95
CA VAL A 99 -4.43 7.51 4.56
C VAL A 99 -3.88 8.41 5.67
N GLY A 100 -3.16 9.47 5.31
CA GLY A 100 -2.46 10.28 6.30
C GLY A 100 -3.33 11.36 6.92
N GLY A 101 -3.01 11.68 8.18
CA GLY A 101 -3.37 12.91 8.87
C GLY A 101 -4.85 13.33 8.81
N PRO A 102 -5.17 14.62 9.06
CA PRO A 102 -6.55 15.14 9.12
C PRO A 102 -7.35 15.08 7.79
N PHE A 103 -6.98 14.22 6.85
CA PHE A 103 -7.64 14.04 5.55
C PHE A 103 -7.81 15.37 4.81
N LEU A 104 -6.79 16.23 4.88
CA LEU A 104 -6.81 17.51 4.21
C LEU A 104 -6.42 17.34 2.75
N ASP A 105 -7.01 18.17 1.90
CA ASP A 105 -6.59 18.30 0.51
C ASP A 105 -5.12 18.73 0.46
N GLY A 106 -4.35 18.18 -0.48
CA GLY A 106 -2.95 18.53 -0.67
C GLY A 106 -1.97 17.93 0.36
N TYR A 107 -2.39 16.97 1.19
CA TYR A 107 -1.52 16.33 2.17
C TYR A 107 -0.49 15.35 1.55
N HIS A 108 -0.80 14.80 0.37
CA HIS A 108 0.09 13.96 -0.44
C HIS A 108 0.70 12.74 0.29
N THR A 109 -0.07 12.02 1.10
CA THR A 109 0.40 10.77 1.74
C THR A 109 0.85 9.76 0.69
N GLY A 110 2.06 9.23 0.86
CA GLY A 110 2.66 8.33 -0.11
C GLY A 110 3.32 9.08 -1.27
N SER A 111 3.89 10.25 -1.02
CA SER A 111 4.80 10.92 -1.96
C SER A 111 6.11 10.14 -2.11
N SER A 112 6.50 9.41 -1.07
CA SER A 112 7.63 8.47 -1.06
C SER A 112 7.28 7.27 -0.19
N LEU A 113 7.69 6.07 -0.62
CA LEU A 113 7.43 4.82 0.07
C LEU A 113 8.73 4.03 0.21
N ASP A 114 8.98 3.49 1.39
CA ASP A 114 10.01 2.49 1.67
C ASP A 114 9.49 1.44 2.67
N GLY A 115 10.07 0.25 2.66
CA GLY A 115 9.65 -0.86 3.51
C GLY A 115 10.67 -2.00 3.48
N GLY A 116 10.35 -3.12 4.13
CA GLY A 116 11.23 -4.29 4.11
C GLY A 116 12.33 -4.30 5.16
N ARG A 117 12.32 -3.35 6.11
CA ARG A 117 13.33 -3.24 7.19
C ARG A 117 12.67 -3.05 8.55
N ASP A 118 13.27 -3.63 9.57
CA ASP A 118 12.98 -3.32 10.97
C ASP A 118 13.79 -2.07 11.37
N VAL A 119 13.15 -0.91 11.37
CA VAL A 119 13.77 0.37 11.75
C VAL A 119 13.53 0.69 13.23
N THR A 120 12.54 0.05 13.86
CA THR A 120 12.18 0.25 15.26
C THR A 120 12.90 -0.70 16.23
N GLY A 121 13.47 -1.79 15.72
CA GLY A 121 14.21 -2.80 16.48
C GLY A 121 13.30 -3.79 17.24
N ASP A 122 12.04 -3.93 16.84
CA ASP A 122 11.07 -4.81 17.50
C ASP A 122 11.01 -6.22 16.90
N GLY A 123 11.82 -6.47 15.88
CA GLY A 123 11.89 -7.73 15.15
C GLY A 123 10.85 -7.86 14.04
N ARG A 124 10.12 -6.79 13.68
CA ARG A 124 9.12 -6.77 12.61
C ARG A 124 9.53 -5.85 11.49
N THR A 125 8.98 -6.09 10.32
CA THR A 125 9.19 -5.18 9.21
C THR A 125 8.36 -3.91 9.39
N ASP A 126 9.00 -2.77 9.22
CA ASP A 126 8.39 -1.45 9.27
C ASP A 126 8.17 -0.87 7.87
N LEU A 127 7.22 0.06 7.81
CA LEU A 127 6.87 0.82 6.64
C LEU A 127 7.25 2.28 6.86
N VAL A 128 7.82 2.92 5.84
CA VAL A 128 8.18 4.33 5.87
C VAL A 128 7.40 5.05 4.77
N ILE A 129 6.56 6.01 5.18
CA ILE A 129 5.65 6.72 4.29
C ILE A 129 5.93 8.22 4.41
N GLY A 130 6.33 8.84 3.31
CA GLY A 130 6.46 10.30 3.23
C GLY A 130 5.16 10.95 2.80
N SER A 131 4.88 12.12 3.40
CA SER A 131 3.78 13.01 3.03
C SER A 131 4.36 14.37 2.66
N ALA A 132 4.41 14.68 1.37
CA ALA A 132 4.97 15.93 0.88
C ALA A 132 3.87 17.00 0.73
N LEU A 133 3.66 17.84 1.75
CA LEU A 133 2.75 18.97 1.59
C LEU A 133 3.29 19.93 0.50
N LEU A 134 2.48 20.21 -0.51
CA LEU A 134 2.79 21.31 -1.44
C LEU A 134 2.42 22.66 -0.81
N PRO A 135 3.18 23.74 -1.10
CA PRO A 135 3.04 25.02 -0.42
C PRO A 135 1.64 25.63 -0.57
N GLY A 136 1.07 26.07 0.56
CA GLY A 136 -0.25 26.71 0.63
C GLY A 136 -0.70 27.14 2.03
N ASP A 137 -0.10 26.62 3.11
CA ASP A 137 -0.36 27.05 4.50
C ASP A 137 0.96 27.51 5.17
N PRO A 138 1.09 28.80 5.50
CA PRO A 138 2.31 29.36 6.10
C PRO A 138 2.58 28.89 7.55
N THR A 139 1.71 28.05 8.13
CA THR A 139 1.88 27.44 9.45
C THR A 139 2.09 25.92 9.42
N ALA A 140 2.01 25.28 8.24
CA ALA A 140 2.07 23.82 8.07
C ALA A 140 3.18 23.31 7.11
N ASP A 141 4.15 24.16 6.76
CA ASP A 141 5.27 23.86 5.85
C ASP A 141 6.34 22.93 6.48
N VAL A 142 5.95 21.72 6.87
CA VAL A 142 6.89 20.60 6.98
C VAL A 142 6.25 19.36 6.36
N GLY A 143 6.84 18.87 5.26
CA GLY A 143 6.56 17.50 4.83
C GLY A 143 6.83 16.53 5.98
N GLY A 144 5.96 15.53 6.13
CA GLY A 144 6.02 14.55 7.21
C GLY A 144 6.64 13.23 6.76
N LEU A 145 7.22 12.50 7.71
CA LEU A 145 7.65 11.11 7.55
C LEU A 145 7.00 10.29 8.66
N ASP A 146 6.21 9.28 8.28
CA ASP A 146 5.58 8.35 9.21
C ASP A 146 6.28 6.99 9.12
N VAL A 147 6.64 6.43 10.27
CA VAL A 147 7.09 5.04 10.41
C VAL A 147 5.95 4.24 11.01
N LEU A 148 5.52 3.19 10.32
CA LEU A 148 4.41 2.34 10.75
C LEU A 148 4.88 0.89 10.93
N THR A 149 4.73 0.40 12.15
CA THR A 149 4.85 -1.02 12.50
C THR A 149 3.44 -1.63 12.55
N LEU A 150 3.16 -2.63 11.71
CA LEU A 150 1.88 -3.32 11.72
C LEU A 150 1.94 -4.50 12.70
N ALA A 151 1.24 -4.40 13.83
CA ALA A 151 1.11 -5.53 14.75
C ALA A 151 0.17 -6.61 14.15
N PRO A 152 0.35 -7.91 14.47
CA PRO A 152 -0.65 -8.92 14.15
C PRO A 152 -1.92 -8.59 14.92
N ALA A 153 -3.07 -8.96 14.37
CA ALA A 153 -4.28 -9.04 15.18
C ALA A 153 -3.96 -9.82 16.45
N ALA A 154 -4.22 -9.24 17.63
CA ALA A 154 -4.05 -9.93 18.89
C ALA A 154 -4.75 -11.30 18.79
N PRO A 155 -4.15 -12.40 19.28
CA PRO A 155 -4.85 -13.67 19.29
C PRO A 155 -6.19 -13.45 19.98
N ALA A 156 -7.27 -13.89 19.34
CA ALA A 156 -8.58 -13.92 19.98
C ALA A 156 -8.39 -14.58 21.34
N GLY A 157 -8.69 -13.85 22.41
CA GLY A 157 -8.50 -14.33 23.78
C GLY A 157 -9.24 -15.64 24.03
N PRO A 158 -8.84 -16.40 25.07
CA PRO A 158 -9.42 -17.71 25.37
C PRO A 158 -10.94 -17.67 25.57
#